data_AF-A0A535RBW9-F1
#
_entry.id   AF-A0A535RBW9-F1
#
_cell.length_a   1.000
_cell.length_b   1.000
_cell.length_c   1.000
_cell.angle_alpha   90.00
_cell.angle_beta   90.00
_cell.angle_gamma   90.00
#
_symmetry.space_group_name_H-M   'P 1'
#
loop_
_entity.id
_entity.type
_entity.pdbx_description
1 polymer ?
#
loop_
_entity_poly.entity_id
_entity_poly.type
_entity_poly.pdbx_seq_one_letter_code
_entity_poly.pdbx_strand_id
1 'polypeptide(L)'
;MLGISTLISLVAGNCPLSPQDEGNDKVGALLDEYEQSLAGKAQGTKQAYLRTVHHLMGWVAQLPSNAGQFQPSQLTKSVVEWYLTHLEHEGFSLSHRTRVKAIIRHFVRFLIDKKGLRWSAPWDGA
;
A
#
# COMPACT_ATOMS: atom_id res chain seq x y z
N MET A 1 2.90 -14.09 50.80
CA MET A 1 4.19 -13.42 50.54
C MET A 1 3.90 -12.02 50.04
N LEU A 2 4.35 -11.03 50.81
CA LEU A 2 4.32 -9.60 50.48
C LEU A 2 5.31 -9.29 49.36
N GLY A 3 4.98 -8.31 48.53
CA GLY A 3 5.87 -7.69 47.56
C GLY A 3 5.22 -6.42 47.02
N ILE A 4 5.45 -5.32 47.71
CA ILE A 4 4.78 -4.02 47.64
C ILE A 4 5.50 -3.11 46.63
N SER A 5 4.73 -2.22 45.99
CA SER A 5 5.04 -0.89 45.41
C SER A 5 6.49 -0.40 45.32
N THR A 6 6.80 0.28 44.20
CA THR A 6 7.60 1.54 44.04
C THR A 6 7.93 1.72 42.54
N LEU A 7 7.86 2.86 41.84
CA LEU A 7 7.33 4.21 42.01
C LEU A 7 7.30 4.85 40.59
N ILE A 8 6.32 5.72 40.37
CA ILE A 8 6.35 6.99 39.62
C ILE A 8 7.59 7.29 38.75
N SER A 9 7.34 7.54 37.46
CA SER A 9 8.01 8.62 36.74
C SER A 9 7.01 9.32 35.83
N LEU A 10 6.50 10.44 36.34
CA LEU A 10 5.91 11.51 35.54
C LEU A 10 7.07 12.23 34.86
N VAL A 11 7.22 12.05 33.54
CA VAL A 11 7.92 13.03 32.71
C VAL A 11 6.93 13.48 31.65
N ALA A 12 6.60 14.77 31.70
CA ALA A 12 5.98 15.44 30.58
C ALA A 12 7.01 15.51 29.45
N GLY A 13 6.66 14.96 28.28
CA GLY A 13 7.49 15.05 27.09
C GLY A 13 7.60 13.72 26.36
N ASN A 14 6.97 13.66 25.19
CA ASN A 14 7.12 12.59 24.20
C ASN A 14 6.34 11.30 24.52
N CYS A 15 5.02 11.31 24.22
CA CYS A 15 4.33 10.06 23.91
C CYS A 15 5.13 9.33 22.82
N PRO A 16 5.58 8.08 23.01
CA PRO A 16 6.08 7.30 21.90
C PRO A 16 4.91 7.17 20.92
N LEU A 17 5.05 7.79 19.74
CA LEU A 17 4.16 7.55 18.61
C LEU A 17 4.00 6.04 18.49
N SER A 18 2.76 5.56 18.55
CA SER A 18 2.50 4.14 18.36
C SER A 18 3.08 3.75 17.00
N PRO A 19 3.81 2.61 16.88
CA PRO A 19 4.40 2.19 15.60
C PRO A 19 3.41 2.06 14.44
N GLN A 20 2.11 2.04 14.74
CA GLN A 20 1.01 1.99 13.79
C GLN A 20 0.73 3.36 13.12
N ASP A 21 1.08 4.47 13.77
CA ASP A 21 0.83 5.84 13.27
C ASP A 21 1.81 6.19 12.13
N GLU A 22 3.09 5.89 12.33
CA GLU A 22 4.13 6.13 11.30
C GLU A 22 3.91 5.32 10.01
N GLY A 23 3.23 4.17 10.11
CA GLY A 23 2.92 3.33 8.96
C GLY A 23 1.82 3.92 8.09
N ASN A 24 0.80 4.52 8.72
CA ASN A 24 -0.29 5.20 8.06
C ASN A 24 0.20 6.48 7.35
N ASP A 25 1.10 7.22 7.99
CA ASP A 25 1.71 8.44 7.44
C ASP A 25 2.50 8.18 6.16
N LYS A 26 3.26 7.07 6.10
CA LYS A 26 4.03 6.68 4.90
C LYS A 26 3.14 6.29 3.73
N VAL A 27 2.01 5.62 4.01
CA VAL A 27 1.02 5.26 2.98
C VAL A 27 0.34 6.52 2.44
N GLY A 28 -0.01 7.46 3.32
CA GLY A 28 -0.56 8.77 2.94
C GLY A 28 0.39 9.54 2.02
N ALA A 29 1.64 9.71 2.44
CA ALA A 29 2.65 10.40 1.64
C ALA A 29 2.85 9.76 0.25
N LEU A 30 2.85 8.43 0.16
CA LEU A 30 2.98 7.72 -1.12
C LEU A 30 1.76 7.94 -2.04
N LEU A 31 0.56 8.00 -1.47
CA LEU A 31 -0.65 8.32 -2.23
C LEU A 31 -0.65 9.75 -2.74
N ASP A 32 -0.20 10.71 -1.93
CA ASP A 32 -0.08 12.11 -2.33
C ASP A 32 0.91 12.28 -3.49
N GLU A 33 2.07 11.63 -3.40
CA GLU A 33 3.05 11.61 -4.50
C GLU A 33 2.49 10.93 -5.76
N TYR A 34 1.73 9.84 -5.58
CA TYR A 34 1.09 9.18 -6.70
C TYR A 34 0.00 10.05 -7.33
N GLU A 35 -0.79 10.77 -6.53
CA GLU A 35 -1.80 11.72 -7.02
C GLU A 35 -1.15 12.81 -7.89
N GLN A 36 -0.01 13.35 -7.46
CA GLN A 36 0.75 14.33 -8.24
C GLN A 36 1.19 13.75 -9.59
N SER A 37 1.54 12.46 -9.66
CA SER A 37 1.86 11.78 -10.92
C SER A 37 0.68 11.67 -11.89
N LEU A 38 -0.56 11.81 -11.38
CA LEU A 38 -1.79 11.80 -12.16
C LEU A 38 -2.22 13.22 -12.61
N ALA A 39 -1.34 14.21 -12.52
CA ALA A 39 -1.57 15.55 -13.03
C ALA A 39 -2.10 15.51 -14.48
N GLY A 40 -3.14 16.29 -14.77
CA GLY A 40 -3.82 16.30 -16.08
C GLY A 40 -4.94 15.27 -16.26
N LYS A 41 -5.14 14.31 -15.33
CA LYS A 41 -6.34 13.44 -15.35
C LYS A 41 -7.54 14.11 -14.70
N ALA A 42 -8.74 13.77 -15.17
CA ALA A 42 -10.00 14.19 -14.54
C ALA A 42 -10.11 13.71 -13.09
N GLN A 43 -10.77 14.48 -12.23
CA GLN A 43 -10.83 14.21 -10.79
C GLN A 43 -11.44 12.84 -10.47
N GLY A 44 -12.52 12.44 -11.15
CA GLY A 44 -13.11 11.11 -10.98
C GLY A 44 -12.15 9.97 -11.32
N THR A 45 -11.30 10.17 -12.33
CA THR A 45 -10.25 9.20 -12.70
C THR A 45 -9.17 9.13 -11.62
N LYS A 46 -8.71 10.26 -11.08
CA LYS A 46 -7.74 10.28 -9.97
C LYS A 46 -8.28 9.52 -8.76
N GLN A 47 -9.50 9.81 -8.36
CA GLN A 47 -10.15 9.15 -7.21
C GLN A 47 -10.28 7.63 -7.41
N ALA A 48 -10.62 7.17 -8.62
CA ALA A 48 -10.65 5.75 -8.93
C ALA A 48 -9.26 5.09 -8.82
N TYR A 49 -8.22 5.77 -9.29
CA TYR A 49 -6.83 5.29 -9.19
C TYR A 49 -6.38 5.20 -7.73
N LEU A 50 -6.57 6.27 -6.96
CA LEU A 50 -6.17 6.34 -5.55
C LEU A 50 -6.89 5.30 -4.70
N ARG A 51 -8.21 5.15 -4.85
CA ARG A 51 -8.98 4.12 -4.12
C ARG A 51 -8.48 2.71 -4.43
N THR A 52 -8.20 2.43 -5.69
CA THR A 52 -7.70 1.11 -6.12
C THR A 52 -6.32 0.83 -5.52
N VAL A 53 -5.41 1.80 -5.57
CA VAL A 53 -4.05 1.66 -5.03
C VAL A 53 -4.06 1.55 -3.50
N HIS A 54 -4.89 2.34 -2.82
CA HIS A 54 -5.06 2.24 -1.37
C HIS A 54 -5.57 0.84 -0.97
N HIS A 55 -6.57 0.31 -1.68
CA HIS A 55 -7.09 -1.04 -1.42
C HIS A 55 -6.02 -2.13 -1.66
N LEU A 56 -5.25 -2.01 -2.74
CA LEU A 56 -4.12 -2.90 -3.01
C LEU A 56 -3.09 -2.86 -1.87
N MET A 57 -2.65 -1.67 -1.45
CA MET A 57 -1.64 -1.55 -0.39
C MET A 57 -2.12 -2.11 0.93
N GLY A 58 -3.38 -1.87 1.29
CA GLY A 58 -4.01 -2.47 2.47
C GLY A 58 -4.05 -4.00 2.40
N TRP A 59 -4.41 -4.56 1.24
CA TRP A 59 -4.41 -6.01 1.04
C TRP A 59 -2.99 -6.60 1.10
N VAL A 60 -2.02 -5.97 0.45
CA VAL A 60 -0.61 -6.41 0.49
C VAL A 60 -0.07 -6.37 1.92
N ALA A 61 -0.37 -5.31 2.68
CA ALA A 61 0.07 -5.19 4.07
C ALA A 61 -0.42 -6.32 4.99
N GLN A 62 -1.55 -6.95 4.64
CA GLN A 62 -2.17 -8.06 5.40
C GLN A 62 -1.60 -9.45 5.05
N LEU A 63 -0.75 -9.56 4.02
CA LEU A 63 -0.16 -10.85 3.68
C LEU A 63 0.71 -11.38 4.84
N PRO A 64 0.71 -12.69 5.14
CA PRO A 64 1.42 -13.25 6.31
C PRO A 64 2.93 -12.95 6.35
N SER A 65 3.54 -12.73 5.18
CA SER A 65 4.95 -12.38 5.06
C SER A 65 5.25 -10.90 5.33
N ASN A 66 4.21 -10.07 5.50
CA ASN A 66 4.31 -8.63 5.64
C ASN A 66 3.91 -8.25 7.08
N ALA A 67 4.73 -7.41 7.72
CA ALA A 67 4.58 -7.04 9.13
C ALA A 67 3.43 -6.03 9.37
N GLY A 68 2.30 -6.18 8.69
CA GLY A 68 1.17 -5.25 8.77
C GLY A 68 1.40 -3.90 8.09
N GLN A 69 2.53 -3.72 7.39
CA GLN A 69 2.88 -2.49 6.71
C GLN A 69 3.21 -2.75 5.24
N PHE A 70 2.67 -1.90 4.37
CA PHE A 70 3.01 -1.90 2.95
C PHE A 70 4.42 -1.33 2.74
N GLN A 71 5.22 -2.07 2.00
CA GLN A 71 6.51 -1.63 1.47
C GLN A 71 6.51 -1.83 -0.04
N PRO A 72 6.97 -0.85 -0.85
CA PRO A 72 7.00 -0.98 -2.31
C PRO A 72 7.69 -2.25 -2.82
N SER A 73 8.73 -2.74 -2.12
CA SER A 73 9.46 -3.97 -2.46
C SER A 73 8.63 -5.26 -2.33
N GLN A 74 7.53 -5.24 -1.57
CA GLN A 74 6.61 -6.38 -1.45
C GLN A 74 5.72 -6.52 -2.69
N LEU A 75 5.57 -5.45 -3.47
CA LEU A 75 4.78 -5.48 -4.69
C LEU A 75 5.60 -6.17 -5.78
N THR A 76 5.32 -7.45 -6.00
CA THR A 76 5.93 -8.30 -7.03
C THR A 76 4.88 -8.76 -8.03
N LYS A 77 5.31 -9.34 -9.16
CA LYS A 77 4.39 -9.90 -10.17
C LYS A 77 3.43 -10.92 -9.55
N SER A 78 3.95 -11.87 -8.78
CA SER A 78 3.15 -12.91 -8.12
C SER A 78 2.14 -12.32 -7.14
N VAL A 79 2.51 -11.28 -6.40
CA VAL A 79 1.59 -10.58 -5.47
C VAL A 79 0.46 -9.90 -6.22
N VAL A 80 0.75 -9.25 -7.36
CA VAL A 80 -0.28 -8.63 -8.20
C VAL A 80 -1.21 -9.68 -8.81
N GLU A 81 -0.67 -10.79 -9.32
CA GLU A 81 -1.48 -11.89 -9.85
C GLU A 81 -2.39 -12.48 -8.76
N TRP A 82 -1.85 -12.68 -7.56
CA TRP A 82 -2.62 -13.17 -6.42
C TRP A 82 -3.73 -12.21 -6.01
N TYR A 83 -3.45 -10.90 -6.03
CA TYR A 83 -4.48 -9.88 -5.78
C TYR A 83 -5.62 -9.93 -6.82
N LEU A 84 -5.29 -10.09 -8.10
CA LEU A 84 -6.30 -10.19 -9.16
C LEU A 84 -7.15 -11.46 -9.03
N THR A 85 -6.56 -12.57 -8.60
CA THR A 85 -7.27 -13.81 -8.27
C THR A 85 -8.13 -13.64 -7.01
N HIS A 86 -7.66 -12.90 -6.01
CA HIS A 86 -8.47 -12.56 -4.84
C HIS A 86 -9.73 -11.77 -5.25
N LEU A 87 -9.58 -10.75 -6.11
CA LEU A 87 -10.75 -10.00 -6.62
C LEU A 87 -11.72 -10.90 -7.42
N GLU A 88 -11.22 -11.92 -8.11
CA GLU A 88 -12.09 -12.90 -8.76
C GLU A 88 -12.93 -13.70 -7.77
N HIS A 89 -12.31 -14.17 -6.70
CA HIS A 89 -13.00 -14.92 -5.64
C HIS A 89 -14.00 -14.05 -4.87
N GLU A 90 -13.74 -12.75 -4.73
CA GLU A 90 -14.68 -11.77 -4.18
C GLU A 90 -15.85 -11.45 -5.15
N GLY A 91 -15.87 -12.05 -6.35
CA GLY A 91 -16.97 -11.91 -7.32
C GLY A 91 -16.85 -10.69 -8.24
N PHE A 92 -15.70 -10.01 -8.29
CA PHE A 92 -15.51 -8.88 -9.21
C PHE A 92 -15.43 -9.34 -10.67
N SER A 93 -16.17 -8.62 -11.53
CA SER A 93 -16.24 -8.93 -12.96
C SER A 93 -14.88 -8.80 -13.67
N LEU A 94 -14.74 -9.50 -14.81
CA LEU A 94 -13.54 -9.41 -15.65
C LEU A 94 -13.22 -7.96 -16.05
N SER A 95 -14.24 -7.15 -16.39
CA SER A 95 -14.06 -5.74 -16.74
C SER A 95 -13.46 -4.93 -15.57
N HIS A 96 -13.95 -5.18 -14.35
CA HIS A 96 -13.41 -4.54 -13.15
C HIS A 96 -11.95 -4.93 -12.93
N ARG A 97 -11.63 -6.23 -12.99
CA ARG A 97 -10.27 -6.74 -12.82
C ARG A 97 -9.31 -6.21 -13.89
N THR A 98 -9.75 -6.09 -15.14
CA THR A 98 -8.95 -5.45 -16.21
C THR A 98 -8.64 -3.99 -15.91
N ARG A 99 -9.62 -3.22 -15.42
CA ARG A 99 -9.39 -1.82 -15.00
C ARG A 99 -8.42 -1.75 -13.83
N VAL A 100 -8.60 -2.58 -12.80
CA VAL A 100 -7.69 -2.66 -11.65
C VAL A 100 -6.28 -2.98 -12.12
N LYS A 101 -6.09 -4.02 -12.95
CA LYS A 101 -4.79 -4.39 -13.53
C LYS A 101 -4.11 -3.21 -14.24
N ALA A 102 -4.85 -2.42 -15.02
CA ALA A 102 -4.30 -1.25 -15.70
C ALA A 102 -3.84 -0.16 -14.71
N ILE A 103 -4.61 0.09 -13.65
CA ILE A 103 -4.25 1.04 -12.59
C ILE A 103 -3.00 0.56 -11.85
N ILE A 104 -2.93 -0.73 -11.49
CA ILE A 104 -1.77 -1.32 -10.82
C ILE A 104 -0.53 -1.18 -11.70
N ARG A 105 -0.63 -1.45 -13.01
CA ARG A 105 0.50 -1.27 -13.94
C ARG A 105 1.01 0.17 -13.94
N HIS A 106 0.11 1.15 -13.92
CA HIS A 106 0.48 2.57 -13.85
C HIS A 106 1.18 2.90 -12.52
N PHE A 107 0.68 2.36 -11.40
CA PHE A 107 1.29 2.56 -10.09
C PHE A 107 2.66 1.90 -9.98
N VAL A 108 2.84 0.67 -10.46
CA VAL A 108 4.14 -0.02 -10.50
C VAL A 108 5.14 0.78 -11.33
N ARG A 109 4.73 1.31 -12.49
CA ARG A 109 5.58 2.20 -13.30
C ARG A 109 6.04 3.42 -12.50
N PHE A 110 5.11 4.09 -11.80
CA PHE A 110 5.44 5.19 -10.92
C PHE A 110 6.47 4.80 -9.83
N LEU A 111 6.31 3.63 -9.20
CA LEU A 111 7.24 3.15 -8.17
C LEU A 111 8.64 2.85 -8.75
N ILE A 112 8.72 2.31 -9.97
CA ILE A 112 9.99 2.08 -10.66
C ILE A 112 10.68 3.43 -10.94
N ASP A 113 9.95 4.36 -11.55
CA ASP A 113 10.51 5.61 -12.06
C ASP A 113 10.90 6.60 -10.93
N LYS A 114 10.11 6.64 -9.85
CA LYS A 114 10.27 7.64 -8.77
C LYS A 114 10.88 7.08 -7.48
N LYS A 115 10.64 5.81 -7.17
CA LYS A 115 11.11 5.19 -5.91
C LYS A 115 12.23 4.18 -6.13
N GLY A 116 12.70 4.01 -7.37
CA GLY A 116 13.79 3.09 -7.69
C GLY A 116 13.43 1.63 -7.39
N LEU A 117 12.14 1.29 -7.45
CA LEU A 117 11.67 -0.08 -7.22
C LEU A 117 12.38 -1.01 -8.20
N ARG A 118 13.23 -1.90 -7.68
CA ARG A 118 13.89 -2.95 -8.45
C ARG A 118 12.92 -4.10 -8.64
N TRP A 119 12.05 -3.95 -9.62
CA TRP A 119 11.12 -4.99 -10.00
C TRP A 119 11.87 -6.15 -10.66
N SER A 120 11.87 -7.33 -10.03
CA SER A 120 12.39 -8.55 -10.65
C SER A 120 11.35 -9.06 -11.66
N ALA A 121 11.76 -9.12 -12.93
CA ALA A 121 11.02 -9.60 -14.12
C ALA A 121 10.13 -8.56 -14.86
N PRO A 122 10.31 -8.35 -16.18
CA PRO A 122 9.51 -7.40 -16.95
C PRO A 122 8.02 -7.74 -16.88
N TRP A 123 7.17 -6.75 -16.59
CA TRP A 123 5.74 -6.80 -16.92
C TRP A 123 5.58 -6.52 -18.42
N ASP A 124 6.14 -7.41 -19.23
CA ASP A 124 5.74 -7.56 -20.62
C ASP A 124 4.55 -8.51 -20.64
N GLY A 125 3.38 -7.91 -20.82
CA GLY A 125 2.25 -8.59 -21.40
C GLY A 125 2.22 -8.20 -22.87
N ALA A 126 2.83 -9.04 -23.69
CA ALA A 126 2.36 -9.35 -25.04
C ALA A 126 1.92 -10.82 -25.00
#